data_AF-A0A521FLM0-F1
#
_entry.id   AF-A0A521FLM0-F1
#
_cell.length_a   1.000
_cell.length_b   1.000
_cell.length_c   1.000
_cell.angle_alpha   90.00
_cell.angle_beta   90.00
_cell.angle_gamma   90.00
#
_symmetry.space_group_name_H-M   'P 1'
#
loop_
_entity.id
_entity.type
_entity.pdbx_description
1 polymer ?
#
loop_
_entity_poly.entity_id
_entity_poly.type
_entity_poly.pdbx_seq_one_letter_code
_entity_poly.pdbx_strand_id
1 'polypeptide(L)' 'MDYYADMHIEIDGNTNVYTAHETAHQVKDLMLHSGLHIKDTLIHVEPYMDDQKCGKYI' A
#
# COMPACT_ATOMS: atom_id res chain seq x y z
N MET A 1 -16.37 -15.05 -6.11
CA MET A 1 -15.71 -15.12 -4.79
C MET A 1 -15.07 -13.77 -4.60
N ASP A 2 -15.26 -13.14 -3.44
CA ASP A 2 -14.68 -11.83 -3.17
C ASP A 2 -13.50 -11.98 -2.20
N TYR A 3 -12.45 -11.19 -2.43
CA TYR A 3 -11.18 -11.31 -1.72
C TYR A 3 -10.91 -10.11 -0.82
N TYR A 4 -10.20 -10.35 0.27
CA TYR A 4 -9.60 -9.32 1.11
C TYR A 4 -8.09 -9.38 0.91
N ALA A 5 -7.47 -8.25 0.64
CA ALA A 5 -6.03 -8.16 0.38
C ALA A 5 -5.33 -7.41 1.52
N ASP A 6 -4.10 -7.83 1.80
CA ASP A 6 -3.14 -7.12 2.65
C ASP A 6 -1.88 -6.87 1.81
N MET A 7 -1.42 -5.63 1.74
CA MET A 7 -0.30 -5.24 0.89
C MET A 7 0.55 -4.12 1.49
N HIS A 8 1.81 -4.09 1.05
CA HIS A 8 2.76 -3.05 1.39
C HIS A 8 2.97 -2.15 0.16
N ILE A 9 3.05 -0.85 0.37
CA ILE A 9 3.53 0.11 -0.62
C ILE A 9 4.71 0.88 -0.06
N GLU A 10 5.65 1.21 -0.94
CA GLU A 10 6.83 1.98 -0.60
C GLU A 10 6.71 3.38 -1.22
N ILE A 11 6.96 4.42 -0.43
CA ILE A 11 6.96 5.83 -0.86
C ILE A 11 8.21 6.55 -0.35
N ASP A 12 8.50 7.77 -0.81
CA ASP A 12 9.60 8.57 -0.23
C ASP A 12 9.39 8.73 1.29
N GLY A 13 10.38 8.33 2.09
CA GLY A 13 10.32 8.37 3.55
C GLY A 13 10.25 9.77 4.17
N ASN A 14 10.47 10.82 3.39
CA ASN A 14 10.28 12.21 3.82
C ASN A 14 8.85 12.72 3.57
N THR A 15 7.98 11.91 2.96
CA THR A 15 6.58 12.25 2.72
C THR A 15 5.84 12.40 4.05
N ASN A 16 5.05 13.47 4.18
CA ASN A 16 4.22 13.65 5.37
C ASN A 16 3.06 12.63 5.41
N VAL A 17 2.53 12.36 6.60
CA VAL A 17 1.48 11.35 6.82
C VAL A 17 0.21 11.61 6.00
N TYR A 18 -0.18 12.87 5.81
CA TYR A 18 -1.37 13.21 5.04
C TYR A 18 -1.23 12.80 3.57
N THR A 19 -0.11 13.18 2.94
CA THR A 19 0.18 12.79 1.55
C THR A 19 0.33 11.27 1.40
N ALA A 20 1.00 10.62 2.35
CA ALA A 20 1.12 9.16 2.38
C ALA A 20 -0.24 8.45 2.47
N HIS A 21 -1.15 8.97 3.29
CA HIS A 21 -2.51 8.47 3.44
C HIS A 21 -3.33 8.61 2.15
N GLU A 22 -3.25 9.77 1.49
CA GLU A 22 -3.93 10.00 0.21
C GLU A 22 -3.40 9.06 -0.88
N THR A 23 -2.09 8.80 -0.93
CA THR A 23 -1.52 7.80 -1.85
C THR A 23 -2.05 6.40 -1.55
N ALA A 24 -2.13 5.98 -0.28
CA ALA A 24 -2.69 4.69 0.09
C ALA A 24 -4.18 4.57 -0.31
N HIS A 25 -4.98 5.63 -0.14
CA HIS A 25 -6.36 5.66 -0.62
C HIS A 25 -6.46 5.51 -2.14
N GLN A 26 -5.61 6.18 -2.91
CA GLN A 26 -5.58 6.02 -4.37
C GLN A 26 -5.26 4.59 -4.78
N VAL A 27 -4.30 3.93 -4.13
CA VAL A 27 -3.99 2.51 -4.37
C VAL A 27 -5.17 1.62 -4.03
N LYS A 28 -5.82 1.84 -2.87
CA LYS A 28 -7.02 1.10 -2.47
C LYS A 28 -8.13 1.23 -3.51
N ASP A 29 -8.39 2.43 -4.00
CA ASP A 29 -9.41 2.67 -5.02
C ASP A 29 -9.09 1.91 -6.31
N LEU A 30 -7.83 1.92 -6.76
CA LEU A 30 -7.42 1.14 -7.93
C LEU A 30 -7.65 -0.36 -7.72
N MET A 31 -7.37 -0.89 -6.53
CA MET A 31 -7.58 -2.30 -6.21
C MET A 31 -9.06 -2.68 -6.23
N LEU A 32 -9.93 -1.86 -5.65
CA LEU A 32 -11.38 -2.10 -5.65
C LEU A 32 -12.00 -2.05 -7.06
N HIS A 33 -11.42 -1.26 -7.96
CA HIS A 33 -11.90 -1.09 -9.34
C HIS A 33 -11.12 -1.94 -10.38
N SER A 34 -10.19 -2.78 -9.95
CA SER A 34 -9.30 -3.57 -10.82
C SER A 34 -9.97 -4.73 -11.57
N GLY A 35 -11.22 -5.07 -11.24
CA GLY A 35 -11.90 -6.28 -11.74
C GLY A 35 -11.41 -7.58 -11.08
N LEU A 36 -10.51 -7.52 -10.10
CA LEU A 36 -9.96 -8.68 -9.38
C LEU A 36 -10.89 -9.24 -8.29
N HIS A 37 -12.14 -8.77 -8.21
CA HIS A 37 -13.10 -9.13 -7.15
C HIS A 37 -12.56 -8.86 -5.72
N ILE A 38 -11.82 -7.76 -5.53
CA ILE A 38 -11.34 -7.34 -4.21
C ILE A 38 -12.43 -6.53 -3.51
N LYS A 39 -12.79 -6.94 -2.29
CA LYS A 39 -13.80 -6.30 -1.44
C LYS A 39 -13.22 -5.24 -0.52
N ASP A 40 -12.01 -5.46 -0.03
CA ASP A 40 -11.26 -4.46 0.75
C ASP A 40 -9.75 -4.73 0.69
N THR A 41 -8.96 -3.71 1.01
CA THR A 41 -7.51 -3.78 1.07
C THR A 41 -6.99 -3.05 2.30
N LEU A 42 -6.19 -3.75 3.10
CA LEU A 42 -5.35 -3.18 4.14
C LEU A 42 -3.99 -2.82 3.50
N ILE A 43 -3.53 -1.59 3.70
CA ILE A 43 -2.29 -1.09 3.09
C ILE A 43 -1.35 -0.62 4.19
N HIS A 44 -0.19 -1.26 4.27
CA HIS A 44 0.96 -0.78 5.02
C HIS A 44 1.78 0.18 4.15
N VAL A 45 2.05 1.38 4.66
CA VAL A 45 2.87 2.38 3.96
C VAL A 45 4.24 2.41 4.60
N GLU A 46 5.27 2.12 3.82
CA GLU A 46 6.66 2.05 4.25
C GLU A 46 7.52 3.05 3.50
N PRO A 47 8.61 3.55 4.11
CA PRO A 47 9.59 4.35 3.40
C PRO A 47 10.37 3.47 2.42
N TYR A 48 10.46 3.91 1.17
CA TYR A 48 11.37 3.36 0.17
C TYR A 48 12.80 3.55 0.67
N MET A 49 13.48 2.43 0.98
CA MET A 49 14.90 2.43 1.32
C MET A 49 15.67 2.03 0.07
N ASP A 50 16.51 2.94 -0.42
CA ASP A 50 17.38 2.72 -1.60
C ASP A 50 18.35 1.53 -1.40
N ASP A 51 18.51 1.09 -0.15
CA ASP A 51 19.30 -0.07 0.24
C ASP A 51 18.36 -1.28 0.47
N GLN A 52 18.23 -2.13 -0.55
CA GLN A 52 17.35 -3.31 -0.58
C GLN A 52 17.46 -4.18 0.70
N LYS A 53 16.54 -3.97 1.65
CA LYS A 53 16.25 -4.90 2.74
C LYS A 53 14.74 -5.05 2.94
N CYS A 54 14.03 -5.30 1.84
CA CYS A 54 12.66 -5.79 1.92
C CYS A 54 12.69 -7.16 2.65
N GLY A 55 12.15 -7.21 3.87
CA GLY A 55 11.95 -8.45 4.64
C GLY A 55 12.68 -8.60 5.99
N LYS A 56 13.27 -7.56 6.59
CA LYS A 56 14.05 -7.71 7.85
C LYS A 56 13.35 -7.30 9.15
N TYR A 57 12.08 -6.89 9.12
CA TYR A 57 11.37 -6.39 10.31
C TYR A 57 9.95 -6.93 10.48
N ILE A 58 9.71 -8.17 10.04
CA ILE A 58 8.55 -8.98 10.43
C ILE A 58 9.02 -10.30 11.05
#